data_AF-N9U9Y1-F1
#
_entry.id   AF-N9U9Y1-F1
#
_cell.length_a   1.000
_cell.length_b   1.000
_cell.length_c   1.000
_cell.angle_alpha   90.00
_cell.angle_beta   90.00
_cell.angle_gamma   90.00
#
_symmetry.space_group_name_H-M   'P 1'
#
loop_
_entity.id
_entity.type
_entity.pdbx_description
1 polymer ?
#
loop_
_entity_poly.entity_id
_entity_poly.type
_entity_poly.pdbx_seq_one_letter_code
_entity_poly.pdbx_strand_id
1 'polypeptide(L)'
;PAQANKGLAIKEVLAHLNQYEVYTPIFIGDDFTDEDGFYFVNQLEDGISIKVGQGLTHAKYQLKDTKQVYDFLELFLDHIRNHDNNFKGNNNLDGEKTCLN
;
A
#
# COMPACT_ATOMS: atom_id res chain seq x y z
N PRO A 1 -22.16 7.97 -1.00
CA PRO A 1 -22.29 9.44 -0.79
C PRO A 1 -21.21 10.20 -1.56
N ALA A 2 -21.50 11.43 -2.01
CA ALA A 2 -20.62 12.21 -2.90
C ALA A 2 -19.27 12.65 -2.29
N GLN A 3 -19.01 12.35 -1.02
CA GLN A 3 -17.77 12.67 -0.29
C GLN A 3 -16.88 11.46 0.00
N ALA A 4 -17.28 10.24 -0.40
CA ALA A 4 -16.44 9.07 -0.21
C ALA A 4 -15.34 9.05 -1.29
N ASN A 5 -14.09 9.29 -0.90
CA ASN A 5 -12.93 9.08 -1.75
C ASN A 5 -11.91 8.14 -1.11
N LYS A 6 -11.05 7.52 -1.93
CA LYS A 6 -10.10 6.51 -1.47
C LYS A 6 -9.05 7.10 -0.50
N GLY A 7 -8.70 8.38 -0.65
CA GLY A 7 -7.81 9.07 0.30
C GLY A 7 -8.37 9.11 1.73
N LEU A 8 -9.65 9.48 1.89
CA LEU A 8 -10.33 9.45 3.19
C LEU A 8 -10.42 8.02 3.74
N ALA A 9 -10.71 7.03 2.90
CA ALA A 9 -10.74 5.64 3.34
C ALA A 9 -9.37 5.17 3.88
N ILE A 10 -8.27 5.50 3.19
CA ILE A 10 -6.91 5.18 3.65
C ILE A 10 -6.63 5.86 4.99
N LYS A 11 -6.99 7.14 5.12
CA LYS A 11 -6.84 7.89 6.39
C LYS A 11 -7.55 7.19 7.55
N GLU A 12 -8.80 6.77 7.35
CA GLU A 12 -9.58 6.08 8.38
C GLU A 12 -8.98 4.72 8.75
N VAL A 13 -8.51 3.93 7.76
CA VAL A 13 -7.84 2.66 8.02
C VAL A 13 -6.57 2.86 8.85
N LEU A 14 -5.71 3.82 8.49
CA LEU A 14 -4.48 4.09 9.24
C LEU A 14 -4.78 4.60 10.66
N ALA A 15 -5.84 5.40 10.83
CA ALA A 15 -6.29 5.84 12.15
C ALA A 15 -6.75 4.68 13.02
N HIS A 16 -7.47 3.73 12.44
CA HIS A 16 -7.94 2.53 13.13
C HIS A 16 -6.78 1.60 13.56
N LEU A 17 -5.76 1.46 12.71
CA LEU A 17 -4.58 0.65 13.03
C LEU A 17 -3.74 1.26 14.18
N ASN A 18 -3.90 2.57 14.47
CA ASN A 18 -3.23 3.32 15.55
C ASN A 18 -1.71 3.10 15.63
N GLN A 19 -1.07 2.85 14.48
CA GLN A 19 0.31 2.38 14.34
C GLN A 19 1.01 3.06 13.14
N TYR A 20 0.82 4.36 12.98
CA TYR A 20 1.42 5.17 11.89
C TYR A 20 2.96 5.07 11.84
N GLU A 21 3.60 4.77 12.97
CA GLU A 21 5.06 4.66 13.07
C GLU A 21 5.60 3.24 12.82
N VAL A 22 4.72 2.23 12.71
CA VAL A 22 5.14 0.83 12.57
C VAL A 22 4.95 0.32 11.14
N TYR A 23 4.03 0.90 10.39
CA TYR A 23 3.69 0.45 9.05
C TYR A 23 4.03 1.49 7.98
N THR A 24 4.71 1.03 6.94
CA THR A 24 4.88 1.76 5.68
C THR A 24 3.64 1.52 4.80
N PRO A 25 2.81 2.54 4.53
CA PRO A 25 1.63 2.39 3.69
C PRO A 25 2.02 2.30 2.21
N ILE A 26 1.63 1.21 1.56
CA ILE A 26 1.77 0.99 0.12
C ILE A 26 0.38 0.97 -0.51
N PHE A 27 0.10 1.91 -1.43
CA PHE A 27 -1.17 1.99 -2.15
C PHE A 27 -0.95 1.80 -3.65
N ILE A 28 -1.64 0.81 -4.22
CA ILE A 28 -1.55 0.41 -5.64
C ILE A 28 -2.94 0.58 -6.26
N GLY A 29 -3.04 1.34 -7.35
CA GLY A 29 -4.32 1.64 -8.01
C GLY A 29 -4.17 1.88 -9.52
N ASP A 30 -5.26 1.76 -10.29
CA ASP A 30 -5.25 1.77 -11.76
C ASP A 30 -6.12 2.86 -12.39
N ASP A 31 -7.06 3.46 -11.66
CA ASP A 31 -8.05 4.39 -12.22
C ASP A 31 -7.93 5.82 -11.68
N PHE A 32 -8.78 6.71 -12.18
CA PHE A 32 -8.81 8.11 -11.74
C PHE A 32 -9.25 8.25 -10.27
N THR A 33 -10.02 7.31 -9.74
CA THR A 33 -10.50 7.36 -8.34
C THR A 33 -9.38 7.05 -7.34
N ASP A 34 -8.29 6.42 -7.79
CA ASP A 34 -7.09 6.15 -7.01
C ASP A 34 -6.21 7.40 -6.80
N GLU A 35 -6.38 8.45 -7.60
CA GLU A 35 -5.55 9.66 -7.52
C GLU A 35 -5.68 10.38 -6.17
N ASP A 36 -6.88 10.40 -5.58
CA ASP A 36 -7.10 10.91 -4.22
C ASP A 36 -6.33 10.08 -3.18
N GLY A 37 -6.22 8.77 -3.40
CA GLY A 37 -5.45 7.87 -2.56
C GLY A 37 -3.95 8.11 -2.69
N PHE A 38 -3.44 8.27 -3.92
CA PHE A 38 -2.03 8.61 -4.16
C PHE A 38 -1.66 9.94 -3.53
N TYR A 39 -2.50 10.96 -3.70
CA TYR A 39 -2.28 12.28 -3.11
C TYR A 39 -2.10 12.21 -1.60
N PHE A 40 -3.00 11.48 -0.91
CA PHE A 40 -2.94 11.29 0.53
C PHE A 40 -1.68 10.51 0.95
N VAL A 41 -1.42 9.35 0.34
CA VAL A 41 -0.26 8.50 0.68
C VAL A 41 1.06 9.24 0.46
N ASN A 42 1.14 10.10 -0.55
CA ASN A 42 2.33 10.91 -0.79
C ASN A 42 2.66 11.91 0.32
N GLN A 43 1.68 12.28 1.17
CA GLN A 43 1.92 13.17 2.32
C GLN A 43 2.50 12.43 3.53
N LEU A 44 2.50 11.09 3.52
CA LEU A 44 3.04 10.26 4.58
C LEU A 44 4.56 10.12 4.38
N GLU A 45 5.33 10.20 5.48
CA GLU A 45 6.81 10.24 5.46
C GLU A 45 7.39 9.09 4.62
N ASP A 46 6.93 7.86 4.88
CA ASP A 46 7.34 6.65 4.14
C ASP A 46 6.28 6.14 3.16
N GLY A 47 5.29 6.95 2.78
CA GLY A 47 4.20 6.52 1.93
C GLY A 47 4.64 6.21 0.49
N ILE A 48 4.23 5.03 0.00
CA ILE A 48 4.51 4.54 -1.36
C ILE A 48 3.21 4.45 -2.15
N SER A 49 3.13 5.19 -3.25
CA SER A 49 2.02 5.18 -4.19
C SER A 49 2.46 4.61 -5.54
N ILE A 50 1.70 3.67 -6.09
CA ILE A 50 2.02 2.96 -7.33
C ILE A 50 0.81 2.98 -8.26
N LYS A 51 0.97 3.61 -9.43
CA LYS A 51 -0.03 3.55 -10.52
C LYS A 51 0.13 2.28 -11.33
N VAL A 52 -0.97 1.64 -11.71
CA VAL A 52 -1.01 0.54 -12.67
C VAL A 52 -1.53 1.07 -14.00
N GLY A 53 -0.82 0.78 -15.09
CA GLY A 53 -1.18 1.28 -16.42
C GLY A 53 -0.64 2.68 -16.72
N GLN A 54 -0.88 3.14 -17.94
CA GLN A 54 -0.43 4.43 -18.44
C GLN A 54 -1.31 5.58 -17.95
N GLY A 55 -0.83 6.81 -18.13
CA GLY A 55 -1.58 8.04 -17.83
C GLY A 55 -0.80 8.98 -16.91
N LEU A 56 -1.27 10.23 -16.85
CA LEU A 56 -0.83 11.17 -15.83
C LEU A 56 -1.33 10.69 -14.46
N THR A 57 -0.47 10.79 -13.46
CA THR A 57 -0.77 10.32 -12.11
C THR A 57 0.04 11.10 -11.08
N HIS A 58 -0.50 11.23 -9.87
CA HIS A 58 0.21 11.68 -8.68
C HIS A 58 1.04 10.57 -8.04
N ALA A 59 0.90 9.31 -8.44
CA ALA A 59 1.70 8.21 -7.89
C ALA A 59 3.21 8.43 -8.09
N LYS A 60 4.02 8.07 -7.08
CA LYS A 60 5.49 8.17 -7.13
C LYS A 60 6.11 7.11 -8.05
N TYR A 61 5.44 5.97 -8.22
CA TYR A 61 5.89 4.85 -9.04
C TYR A 61 4.80 4.38 -10.00
N GLN A 62 5.20 3.64 -11.04
CA GLN A 62 4.28 3.09 -12.03
C GLN A 62 4.67 1.67 -12.43
N LEU A 63 3.66 0.80 -12.50
CA LEU A 63 3.71 -0.54 -13.06
C LEU A 63 2.87 -0.55 -14.35
N LYS A 64 3.35 -1.26 -15.37
CA LYS A 64 2.75 -1.24 -16.71
C LYS A 64 1.34 -1.82 -16.74
N ASP A 65 1.10 -2.89 -16.01
CA ASP A 65 -0.12 -3.68 -16.05
C ASP A 65 -0.22 -4.58 -14.80
N THR A 66 -1.33 -5.32 -14.70
CA THR A 66 -1.58 -6.24 -13.58
C THR A 66 -0.59 -7.39 -13.50
N LYS A 67 0.06 -7.76 -14.61
CA LYS A 67 1.13 -8.76 -14.57
C LYS A 67 2.32 -8.21 -13.78
N GLN A 68 2.70 -6.96 -13.99
CA GLN A 68 3.77 -6.34 -13.21
C GLN A 68 3.39 -6.14 -11.73
N VAL A 69 2.10 -5.98 -11.41
CA VAL A 69 1.64 -6.02 -10.01
C VAL A 69 1.91 -7.39 -9.39
N TYR A 70 1.58 -8.47 -10.11
CA TYR A 70 1.89 -9.83 -9.65
C TYR A 70 3.40 -10.02 -9.44
N ASP A 71 4.21 -9.68 -10.45
CA ASP A 71 5.67 -9.82 -10.39
C ASP A 71 6.26 -9.01 -9.22
N PHE A 72 5.73 -7.80 -8.96
CA PHE A 72 6.11 -6.97 -7.81
C PHE A 72 5.79 -7.65 -6.47
N LEU A 73 4.57 -8.17 -6.32
CA LEU A 73 4.16 -8.82 -5.07
C LEU A 73 4.94 -10.11 -4.80
N GLU A 74 5.28 -10.87 -5.84
CA GLU A 74 6.14 -12.05 -5.73
C GLU A 74 7.55 -11.68 -5.25
N LEU A 75 8.17 -10.68 -5.88
CA LEU A 75 9.48 -10.17 -5.46
C LEU A 75 9.45 -9.58 -4.04
N PHE A 76 8.38 -8.88 -3.68
CA PHE A 76 8.21 -8.29 -2.36
C PHE A 76 8.07 -9.37 -1.28
N LEU A 77 7.29 -10.42 -1.56
CA LEU A 77 7.15 -11.57 -0.66
C LEU A 77 8.47 -12.31 -0.47
N ASP A 78 9.22 -12.54 -1.54
CA ASP A 78 10.54 -13.15 -1.46
C ASP A 78 11.54 -12.27 -0.70
N HIS A 79 11.47 -10.94 -0.89
CA HIS A 79 12.27 -10.00 -0.12
C HIS A 79 11.98 -10.09 1.38
N ILE A 80 10.70 -10.09 1.78
CA ILE A 80 10.29 -10.24 3.19
C ILE A 80 10.78 -11.57 3.75
N ARG A 81 10.54 -12.69 3.05
CA ARG A 81 10.98 -14.02 3.52
C ARG A 81 12.49 -14.10 3.71
N ASN A 82 13.26 -13.54 2.78
CA ASN A 82 14.71 -13.52 2.89
C ASN A 82 15.17 -12.61 4.03
N HIS A 83 14.46 -11.52 4.31
CA HIS A 83 14.73 -10.66 5.46
C HIS A 83 14.39 -11.35 6.79
N ASP A 84 13.25 -12.03 6.89
CA ASP A 84 12.83 -12.80 8.07
C ASP A 84 13.72 -14.02 8.34
N ASN A 85 14.22 -14.69 7.29
CA ASN A 85 15.20 -15.76 7.47
C ASN A 85 16.54 -15.26 8.04
N ASN A 86 16.87 -13.99 7.82
CA ASN A 86 18.01 -13.31 8.45
C ASN A 86 17.67 -12.73 9.84
N PHE A 87 16.39 -12.48 10.14
CA PHE A 87 15.83 -12.07 11.42
C PHE A 87 15.09 -13.22 12.11
N LYS A 88 15.81 -14.16 12.72
CA LYS A 88 15.18 -15.27 13.48
C LYS A 88 14.20 -14.73 14.54
N GLY A 89 12.90 -14.82 14.25
CA GLY A 89 11.82 -14.80 15.23
C GLY A 89 10.87 -13.61 15.14
N ASN A 90 9.96 -13.59 14.17
CA ASN A 90 8.56 -13.28 14.46
C ASN A 90 7.65 -13.71 13.32
N ASN A 91 6.87 -14.77 13.56
CA ASN A 91 5.80 -15.19 12.67
C ASN A 91 4.59 -14.27 12.85
N ASN A 92 4.67 -13.01 12.39
CA ASN A 92 3.52 -12.11 12.40
C ASN A 92 2.71 -12.27 11.11
N LEU A 93 1.96 -13.38 11.04
CA LEU A 93 0.88 -13.58 10.08
C LEU A 93 -0.46 -12.97 10.56
N ASP A 94 -0.44 -12.02 11.50
CA ASP A 94 -1.66 -11.44 12.08
C ASP A 94 -2.21 -10.22 11.31
N GLY A 95 -1.62 -9.84 10.16
CA GLY A 95 -2.10 -8.70 9.36
C GLY A 95 -3.59 -8.78 9.00
N GLU A 96 -4.08 -9.97 8.64
CA GLU A 96 -5.51 -10.17 8.31
C GLU A 96 -6.41 -10.05 9.55
N LYS A 97 -5.96 -10.51 10.73
CA LYS A 97 -6.74 -10.35 11.99
C LYS A 97 -6.82 -8.88 12.41
N THR A 98 -5.77 -8.10 12.19
CA THR A 98 -5.74 -6.68 12.53
C THR A 98 -6.73 -5.87 11.67
N CYS A 99 -6.96 -6.27 10.42
CA CYS A 99 -7.89 -5.59 9.52
C CYS A 99 -9.37 -5.94 9.75
N LEU A 100 -9.68 -7.01 10.49
CA LEU A 100 -11.04 -7.52 10.69
C LEU A 100 -11.67 -7.16 12.06
N ASN A 101 -10.89 -6.57 12.98
CA ASN A 101 -11.37 -6.11 14.30
C ASN A 101 -11.68 -4.62 14.31
#